data_AF-A0A3N5UR41-F1
#
_entry.id   AF-A0A3N5UR41-F1
#
_cell.length_a   1.000
_cell.length_b   1.000
_cell.length_c   1.000
_cell.angle_alpha   90.00
_cell.angle_beta   90.00
_cell.angle_gamma   90.00
#
_symmetry.space_group_name_H-M   'P 1'
#
loop_
_entity.id
_entity.type
_entity.pdbx_description
1 polymer ?
#
loop_
_entity_poly.entity_id
_entity_poly.type
_entity_poly.pdbx_seq_one_letter_code
_entity_poly.pdbx_strand_id
1 'polypeptide(L)'
;MKTQTKYEEIILEEIRTLPPPVLPQAVKMLRSLRESVKSVAGRKSAADAKRTGFCGIWKDNRTADEIIADITAHRSGYGRRRVDL
;
A
#
# COMPACT_ATOMS: atom_id res chain seq x y z
N MET A 1 -0.59 34.66 -5.42
CA MET A 1 0.37 33.53 -5.52
C MET A 1 0.13 32.86 -6.86
N LYS A 2 1.19 32.55 -7.64
CA LYS A 2 1.06 31.75 -8.86
C LYS A 2 1.17 30.28 -8.47
N THR A 3 0.12 29.53 -8.71
CA THR A 3 0.04 28.07 -8.54
C THR A 3 0.96 27.40 -9.57
N GLN A 4 1.74 26.43 -9.14
CA GLN A 4 2.74 25.73 -9.96
C GLN A 4 2.12 24.59 -10.77
N THR A 5 0.93 24.09 -10.38
CA THR A 5 0.26 22.95 -11.05
C THR A 5 -1.27 23.07 -11.01
N LYS A 6 -1.95 22.43 -11.98
CA LYS A 6 -3.43 22.34 -12.04
C LYS A 6 -4.04 21.70 -10.77
N TYR A 7 -3.33 20.77 -10.13
CA TYR A 7 -3.79 20.13 -8.90
C TYR A 7 -3.70 21.05 -7.69
N GLU A 8 -2.71 21.95 -7.65
CA GLU A 8 -2.58 22.93 -6.58
C GLU A 8 -3.78 23.88 -6.56
N GLU A 9 -4.26 24.30 -7.74
CA GLU A 9 -5.46 25.14 -7.88
C GLU A 9 -6.70 24.43 -7.33
N ILE A 10 -6.92 23.18 -7.73
CA ILE A 10 -8.05 22.38 -7.26
C ILE A 10 -8.01 22.24 -5.74
N ILE A 11 -6.85 21.92 -5.17
CA ILE A 11 -6.71 21.73 -3.71
C ILE A 11 -6.95 23.05 -2.95
N LEU A 12 -6.47 24.17 -3.47
CA LEU A 12 -6.65 25.47 -2.82
C LEU A 12 -8.12 25.91 -2.85
N GLU A 13 -8.83 25.68 -3.95
CA GLU A 13 -10.27 25.96 -4.03
C GLU A 13 -11.07 25.07 -3.06
N GLU A 14 -10.77 23.78 -3.00
CA GLU A 14 -11.41 22.86 -2.03
C GLU A 14 -11.14 23.27 -0.58
N ILE A 15 -9.92 23.70 -0.22
CA ILE A 15 -9.62 24.15 1.15
C ILE A 15 -10.36 25.46 1.49
N ARG A 16 -10.52 26.36 0.53
CA ARG A 16 -11.20 27.65 0.73
C ARG A 16 -12.70 27.51 0.92
N THR A 17 -13.30 26.49 0.32
CA THR A 17 -14.75 26.22 0.44
C THR A 17 -15.13 25.55 1.76
N LEU A 18 -14.15 25.05 2.53
CA LEU A 18 -14.40 24.41 3.82
C LEU A 18 -14.92 25.41 4.88
N PRO A 19 -15.90 25.00 5.71
CA PRO A 19 -16.39 25.85 6.78
C PRO A 19 -15.31 26.12 7.84
N PRO A 20 -15.22 27.34 8.40
CA PRO A 20 -14.23 27.70 9.42
C PRO A 20 -14.06 26.70 10.60
N PRO A 21 -15.14 26.11 11.17
CA PRO A 21 -14.99 25.18 12.30
C PRO A 21 -14.25 23.88 11.95
N VAL A 22 -14.21 23.45 10.68
CA VAL A 22 -13.53 22.19 10.29
C VAL A 22 -12.08 22.41 9.86
N LEU A 23 -11.64 23.66 9.67
CA LEU A 23 -10.28 24.00 9.27
C LEU A 23 -9.21 23.41 10.22
N PRO A 24 -9.36 23.44 11.56
CA PRO A 24 -8.37 22.83 12.45
C PRO A 24 -8.22 21.32 12.23
N GLN A 25 -9.32 20.63 11.95
CA GLN A 25 -9.33 19.19 11.71
C GLN A 25 -8.73 18.86 10.34
N ALA A 26 -9.07 19.65 9.30
CA ALA A 26 -8.47 19.53 7.97
C ALA A 26 -6.95 19.73 8.01
N VAL A 27 -6.47 20.75 8.73
CA VAL A 27 -5.04 20.99 8.93
C VAL A 27 -4.36 19.82 9.64
N LYS A 28 -5.01 19.22 10.65
CA LYS A 28 -4.47 18.04 11.36
C LYS A 28 -4.33 16.85 10.40
N MET A 29 -5.33 16.60 9.55
CA MET A 29 -5.29 15.52 8.55
C MET A 29 -4.20 15.75 7.51
N LEU A 30 -4.08 16.97 6.97
CA LEU A 30 -3.03 17.32 6.01
C LEU A 30 -1.62 17.16 6.61
N ARG A 31 -1.43 17.55 7.88
CA ARG A 31 -0.17 17.31 8.59
C ARG A 31 0.12 15.82 8.73
N SER A 32 -0.87 15.04 9.16
CA SER A 32 -0.73 13.58 9.27
C SER A 32 -0.32 12.96 7.92
N LEU A 33 -1.02 13.32 6.85
CA LEU A 33 -0.73 12.85 5.51
C LEU A 33 0.69 13.22 5.07
N ARG A 34 1.12 14.46 5.32
CA ARG A 34 2.49 14.91 5.02
C ARG A 34 3.53 14.05 5.72
N GLU A 35 3.35 13.78 7.01
CA GLU A 35 4.30 12.95 7.77
C GLU A 35 4.25 11.48 7.31
N SER A 36 3.08 10.96 6.96
CA SER A 36 2.94 9.62 6.36
C SER A 36 3.68 9.54 5.02
N VAL A 37 3.48 10.48 4.11
CA VAL A 37 4.16 10.53 2.81
C VAL A 37 5.67 10.67 3.00
N LYS A 38 6.15 11.52 3.91
CA LYS A 38 7.59 11.60 4.24
C LYS A 38 8.14 10.28 4.76
N SER A 39 7.41 9.59 5.64
CA SER A 39 7.82 8.30 6.18
C SER A 39 7.90 7.20 5.13
N VAL A 40 7.03 7.26 4.10
CA VAL A 40 7.00 6.31 2.98
C VAL A 40 8.02 6.67 1.92
N ALA A 41 8.20 7.95 1.61
CA ALA A 41 9.22 8.44 0.69
C ALA A 41 10.64 8.15 1.22
N GLY A 42 10.84 8.26 2.53
CA GLY A 42 12.07 7.85 3.22
C GLY A 42 12.29 6.33 3.29
N ARG A 43 11.29 5.50 2.96
CA ARG A 43 11.44 4.04 2.86
C ARG A 43 11.99 3.54 1.52
N LYS A 44 12.31 4.44 0.57
CA LYS A 44 13.06 4.08 -0.66
C LYS A 44 14.54 3.78 -0.35
N SER A 45 14.79 2.75 0.46
CA SER A 45 15.98 1.87 0.43
C SER A 45 15.92 0.75 1.49
N ALA A 46 14.79 0.53 2.19
CA ALA A 46 14.68 -0.59 3.11
C ALA A 46 14.35 -1.88 2.36
N ALA A 47 15.36 -2.40 1.66
CA ALA A 47 15.52 -3.80 1.31
C ALA A 47 15.63 -4.72 2.55
N ASP A 48 15.44 -4.18 3.77
CA ASP A 48 15.32 -4.92 5.02
C ASP A 48 13.92 -4.74 5.60
N ALA A 49 12.92 -5.31 4.94
CA ALA A 49 11.73 -5.74 5.67
C ALA A 49 12.22 -6.68 6.78
N LYS A 50 12.19 -6.20 8.03
CA LYS A 50 12.57 -6.97 9.21
C LYS A 50 11.77 -8.28 9.15
N ARG A 51 12.45 -9.36 8.76
CA ARG A 51 11.85 -10.66 8.45
C ARG A 51 11.15 -11.15 9.72
N THR A 52 9.84 -10.99 9.79
CA THR A 52 9.06 -11.43 10.93
C THR A 52 8.97 -12.95 10.85
N GLY A 53 9.77 -13.63 11.66
CA GLY A 53 9.88 -15.10 11.68
C GLY A 53 8.62 -15.84 12.13
N PHE A 54 7.43 -15.23 12.07
CA PHE A 54 6.18 -15.84 12.49
C PHE A 54 5.76 -17.00 11.56
N CYS A 55 6.12 -16.96 10.28
CA CYS A 55 5.84 -18.03 9.31
C CYS A 55 7.10 -18.55 8.60
N GLY A 56 8.29 -18.30 9.16
CA GLY A 56 9.56 -18.61 8.49
C GLY A 56 9.85 -17.72 7.28
N ILE A 57 11.04 -17.88 6.70
CA ILE A 57 11.42 -17.19 5.47
C ILE A 57 11.18 -18.17 4.32
N TRP A 58 10.21 -17.89 3.47
CA TRP A 58 10.02 -18.64 2.22
C TRP A 58 11.08 -18.19 1.21
N LYS A 59 12.18 -18.95 1.13
CA LYS A 59 13.20 -18.80 0.09
C LYS A 59 12.90 -19.77 -1.03
N ASP A 60 12.18 -19.32 -2.03
CA ASP A 60 11.88 -20.12 -3.21
C ASP A 60 12.47 -19.43 -4.43
N ASN A 61 13.34 -20.16 -5.10
CA ASN A 61 14.05 -19.69 -6.29
C ASN A 61 13.27 -20.06 -7.57
N ARG A 62 12.15 -20.77 -7.44
CA ARG A 62 11.26 -21.07 -8.56
C ARG A 62 10.55 -19.82 -9.04
N THR A 63 10.28 -19.76 -10.33
CA THR A 63 9.49 -18.72 -10.97
C THR A 63 8.03 -18.79 -10.52
N ALA A 64 7.28 -17.70 -10.70
CA ALA A 64 5.87 -17.66 -10.36
C ALA A 64 5.07 -18.76 -11.09
N ASP A 65 5.39 -19.03 -12.35
CA ASP A 65 4.71 -20.04 -13.16
C ASP A 65 4.94 -21.46 -12.62
N GLU A 66 6.16 -21.77 -12.18
CA GLU A 66 6.49 -23.05 -11.56
C GLU A 66 5.76 -23.25 -10.23
N ILE A 67 5.65 -22.19 -9.42
CA ILE A 67 4.90 -22.24 -8.15
C ILE A 67 3.41 -22.45 -8.41
N ILE A 68 2.84 -21.74 -9.38
CA ILE A 68 1.42 -21.87 -9.74
C ILE A 68 1.12 -23.27 -10.29
N ALA A 69 1.98 -23.81 -11.15
CA ALA A 69 1.84 -25.16 -11.69
C ALA A 69 1.89 -26.21 -10.58
N ASP A 70 2.84 -26.08 -9.65
CA ASP A 70 2.99 -26.99 -8.50
C ASP A 70 1.77 -26.97 -7.57
N ILE A 71 1.27 -25.78 -7.24
CA ILE A 71 0.04 -25.64 -6.44
C ILE A 71 -1.14 -26.27 -7.18
N THR A 72 -1.29 -25.99 -8.47
CA THR A 72 -2.41 -26.51 -9.28
C THR A 72 -2.38 -28.03 -9.37
N ALA A 73 -1.19 -28.63 -9.53
CA ALA A 73 -1.02 -30.08 -9.62
C ALA A 73 -1.32 -30.81 -8.30
N HIS A 74 -0.96 -30.22 -7.16
CA HIS A 74 -1.04 -30.89 -5.86
C HIS A 74 -2.22 -30.44 -4.99
N ARG A 75 -2.90 -29.35 -5.36
CA ARG A 75 -4.07 -28.87 -4.62
C ARG A 75 -5.20 -29.89 -4.74
N SER A 76 -5.53 -30.50 -3.61
CA SER A 76 -6.75 -31.25 -3.45
C SER A 76 -7.67 -30.54 -2.45
N GLY A 77 -8.97 -30.65 -2.67
CA GLY A 77 -9.99 -30.12 -1.80
C GLY A 77 -10.09 -30.94 -0.52
N TYR A 78 -10.87 -30.44 0.44
CA TYR A 78 -11.12 -31.14 1.70
C TYR A 78 -11.57 -32.58 1.45
N GLY A 79 -10.87 -33.54 2.07
CA GLY A 79 -11.08 -34.98 1.84
C GLY A 79 -10.50 -35.52 0.53
N ARG A 80 -9.46 -34.89 -0.03
CA ARG A 80 -8.83 -35.22 -1.33
C ARG A 80 -9.77 -35.12 -2.53
N ARG A 81 -10.84 -34.34 -2.43
CA ARG A 81 -11.73 -34.09 -3.58
C ARG A 81 -10.97 -33.32 -4.66
N ARG A 82 -11.23 -33.64 -5.93
CA ARG A 82 -10.69 -32.82 -7.02
C ARG A 82 -11.31 -31.42 -6.95
N VAL A 83 -10.48 -30.41 -7.13
CA VAL A 83 -10.90 -29.01 -7.25
C VAL A 83 -10.71 -28.66 -8.72
N ASP A 84 -11.81 -28.40 -9.41
CA ASP A 84 -11.74 -27.80 -10.74
C ASP A 84 -11.34 -26.34 -10.57
N LEU A 85 -10.21 -25.98 -11.17
CA LEU A 85 -9.58 -24.66 -11.12
C LEU A 85 -9.80 -23.92 -12.44
#